data_AF-A0A9E1XND6-F1
#
_entry.id   AF-A0A9E1XND6-F1
#
_cell.length_a   1.000
_cell.length_b   1.000
_cell.length_c   1.000
_cell.angle_alpha   90.00
_cell.angle_beta   90.00
_cell.angle_gamma   90.00
#
_symmetry.space_group_name_H-M   'P 1'
#
loop_
_entity.id
_entity.type
_entity.pdbx_description
1 polymer ?
#
loop_
_entity_poly.entity_id
_entity_poly.type
_entity_poly.pdbx_seq_one_letter_code
_entity_poly.pdbx_strand_id
1 'polypeptide(L)'
;MAEKREQWGSGLGFILAAAGSAVGLGNIWKFPYITGENGGGAFVIVYLICIVAIGLPVMLCELALGRHTQRNPVGAFQAVCPKSSTVAHLIGGGIVLNAFFLFCFGRWQAGLLALAVGILVFRIGWVVVGAMGVLAGFVILSFYSVVGGWTMGYMLEAATLQSETMPDKQTPQVIAKVVLTEVQVPSEGLAEELKGQDLSEAEQKEQLTIAGRRAALAYLADALSLSGAPKGWEKMEAKEFETAAVTKIMTLAPKVVLDDAVAL
;
A
#
# COMPACT_ATOMS: atom_id res chain seq x y z
N MET A 1 -12.36 -37.79 -23.76
CA MET A 1 -12.42 -38.18 -22.34
C MET A 1 -12.65 -36.90 -21.55
N ALA A 2 -13.76 -36.75 -20.83
CA ALA A 2 -13.88 -35.64 -19.88
C ALA A 2 -12.88 -35.89 -18.74
N GLU A 3 -11.88 -35.03 -18.60
CA GLU A 3 -10.85 -35.16 -17.58
C GLU A 3 -11.50 -35.09 -16.18
N LYS A 4 -11.19 -36.07 -15.33
CA LYS A 4 -11.79 -36.17 -13.99
C LYS A 4 -11.18 -35.07 -13.12
N ARG A 5 -12.01 -34.14 -12.61
CA ARG A 5 -11.53 -33.05 -11.75
C ARG A 5 -10.80 -33.58 -10.52
N GLU A 6 -9.70 -32.91 -10.19
CA GLU A 6 -8.94 -33.15 -8.97
C GLU A 6 -9.75 -32.77 -7.73
N GLN A 7 -9.49 -33.48 -6.63
CA GLN A 7 -10.13 -33.28 -5.32
C GLN A 7 -9.05 -33.26 -4.24
N TRP A 8 -9.31 -32.56 -3.14
CA TRP A 8 -8.40 -32.52 -2.01
C TRP A 8 -8.30 -33.90 -1.35
N GLY A 9 -7.07 -34.37 -1.10
CA GLY A 9 -6.82 -35.63 -0.42
C GLY A 9 -7.23 -35.64 1.07
N SER A 10 -7.37 -34.48 1.70
CA SER A 10 -7.84 -34.34 3.08
C SER A 10 -8.49 -32.98 3.35
N GLY A 11 -9.38 -32.92 4.36
CA GLY A 11 -9.99 -31.67 4.82
C GLY A 11 -8.96 -30.68 5.40
N LEU A 12 -7.92 -31.19 6.07
CA LEU A 12 -6.80 -30.37 6.53
C LEU A 12 -6.03 -29.75 5.38
N GLY A 13 -5.78 -30.51 4.29
CA GLY A 13 -5.14 -29.99 3.09
C GLY A 13 -5.91 -28.83 2.47
N PHE A 14 -7.24 -28.94 2.42
CA PHE A 14 -8.11 -27.85 1.98
C PHE A 14 -8.00 -26.61 2.88
N ILE A 15 -8.05 -26.77 4.20
CA ILE A 15 -7.96 -25.65 5.15
C ILE A 15 -6.61 -24.95 5.04
N LEU A 16 -5.51 -25.71 4.96
CA LEU A 16 -4.16 -25.16 4.83
C LEU A 16 -3.98 -24.41 3.51
N ALA A 17 -4.50 -24.95 2.40
CA ALA A 17 -4.47 -24.26 1.12
C ALA A 17 -5.27 -22.95 1.14
N ALA A 18 -6.47 -22.97 1.73
CA ALA A 18 -7.31 -21.77 1.89
C ALA A 18 -6.62 -20.72 2.79
N ALA A 19 -6.04 -21.14 3.91
CA ALA A 19 -5.30 -20.27 4.81
C ALA A 19 -4.07 -19.66 4.12
N GLY A 20 -3.29 -20.47 3.38
CA GLY A 20 -2.14 -20.00 2.61
C GLY A 20 -2.50 -19.03 1.47
N SER A 21 -3.71 -19.15 0.90
CA SER A 21 -4.22 -18.18 -0.08
C SER A 21 -4.61 -16.83 0.56
N ALA A 22 -5.01 -16.83 1.83
CA ALA A 22 -5.48 -15.62 2.53
C ALA A 22 -4.35 -14.92 3.30
N VAL A 23 -3.38 -15.68 3.83
CA VAL A 23 -2.24 -15.16 4.57
C VAL A 23 -1.11 -14.87 3.60
N GLY A 24 -0.78 -13.59 3.42
CA GLY A 24 0.31 -13.19 2.53
C GLY A 24 0.86 -11.81 2.87
N LEU A 25 1.60 -11.24 1.91
CA LEU A 25 2.27 -9.95 2.06
C LEU A 25 1.30 -8.85 2.54
N GLY A 26 0.07 -8.82 2.03
CA GLY A 26 -0.94 -7.83 2.43
C GLY A 26 -1.10 -7.68 3.95
N ASN A 27 -1.00 -8.77 4.72
CA ASN A 27 -1.12 -8.73 6.18
C ASN A 27 0.15 -8.21 6.88
N ILE A 28 1.32 -8.33 6.23
CA ILE A 28 2.63 -8.03 6.82
C ILE A 28 3.05 -6.58 6.55
N TRP A 29 2.86 -6.08 5.31
CA TRP A 29 3.31 -4.72 4.95
C TRP A 29 2.16 -3.74 4.78
N LYS A 30 1.10 -4.13 4.04
CA LYS A 30 0.01 -3.19 3.69
C LYS A 30 -0.90 -2.90 4.88
N PHE A 31 -1.24 -3.91 5.67
CA PHE A 31 -2.14 -3.75 6.81
C PHE A 31 -1.59 -2.80 7.88
N PRO A 32 -0.34 -2.95 8.38
CA PRO A 32 0.21 -2.01 9.36
C PRO A 32 0.31 -0.59 8.82
N TYR A 33 0.72 -0.44 7.55
CA TYR A 33 0.84 0.86 6.88
C TYR A 33 -0.51 1.60 6.83
N ILE A 34 -1.54 0.96 6.27
CA ILE A 34 -2.88 1.56 6.17
C ILE A 34 -3.48 1.82 7.56
N THR A 35 -3.24 0.92 8.52
CA THR A 35 -3.69 1.11 9.90
C THR A 35 -3.03 2.32 10.54
N GLY A 36 -1.73 2.53 10.33
CA GLY A 36 -1.00 3.70 10.83
C GLY A 36 -1.56 5.02 10.29
N GLU A 37 -1.81 5.09 8.98
CA GLU A 37 -2.33 6.29 8.33
C GLU A 37 -3.79 6.61 8.69
N ASN A 38 -4.62 5.59 9.00
CA ASN A 38 -6.05 5.76 9.22
C ASN A 38 -6.46 5.83 10.70
N GLY A 39 -5.54 6.22 11.60
CA GLY A 39 -5.87 6.42 13.02
C GLY A 39 -5.74 5.17 13.88
N GLY A 40 -4.91 4.21 13.47
CA GLY A 40 -4.46 3.09 14.31
C GLY A 40 -5.59 2.20 14.80
N GLY A 41 -5.74 2.10 16.12
CA GLY A 41 -6.69 1.20 16.78
C GLY A 41 -8.16 1.43 16.39
N ALA A 42 -8.56 2.68 16.11
CA ALA A 42 -9.93 2.98 15.70
C ALA A 42 -10.26 2.37 14.33
N PHE A 43 -9.31 2.42 13.40
CA PHE A 43 -9.41 1.76 12.10
C PHE A 43 -9.53 0.24 12.25
N VAL A 44 -8.73 -0.36 13.14
CA VAL A 44 -8.77 -1.82 13.38
C VAL A 44 -10.14 -2.29 13.86
N ILE A 45 -10.81 -1.53 14.73
CA ILE A 45 -12.16 -1.89 15.21
C ILE A 45 -13.15 -1.93 14.05
N VAL A 46 -13.16 -0.90 13.20
CA VAL A 46 -14.02 -0.84 12.02
C VAL A 46 -13.67 -1.97 11.04
N TYR A 47 -12.38 -2.22 10.82
CA TYR A 47 -11.88 -3.30 9.99
C TYR A 47 -12.37 -4.69 10.46
N LEU A 48 -12.33 -4.97 11.77
CA LEU A 48 -12.82 -6.22 12.34
C LEU A 48 -14.34 -6.38 12.18
N ILE A 49 -15.11 -5.29 12.37
CA ILE A 49 -16.55 -5.30 12.13
C ILE A 49 -16.83 -5.63 10.66
N CYS A 50 -16.11 -5.02 9.72
CA CYS A 50 -16.23 -5.30 8.30
C CYS A 50 -15.84 -6.74 7.94
N ILE A 51 -14.82 -7.33 8.58
CA ILE A 51 -14.48 -8.74 8.40
C ILE A 51 -15.66 -9.63 8.78
N VAL A 52 -16.27 -9.41 9.94
CA VAL A 52 -17.36 -10.27 10.41
C VAL A 52 -18.64 -10.04 9.60
N ALA A 53 -18.97 -8.78 9.31
CA ALA A 53 -20.22 -8.42 8.65
C ALA A 53 -20.21 -8.66 7.13
N ILE A 54 -19.05 -8.58 6.48
CA ILE A 54 -18.93 -8.65 5.01
C ILE A 54 -17.97 -9.77 4.59
N GLY A 55 -16.75 -9.78 5.15
CA GLY A 55 -15.71 -10.72 4.75
C GLY A 55 -16.10 -12.19 4.95
N LEU A 56 -16.55 -12.55 6.16
CA LEU A 56 -16.95 -13.92 6.50
C LEU A 56 -18.16 -14.40 5.67
N PRO A 57 -19.27 -13.64 5.54
CA PRO A 57 -20.38 -14.04 4.69
C PRO A 57 -19.98 -14.25 3.22
N VAL A 58 -19.20 -13.31 2.65
CA VAL A 58 -18.75 -13.43 1.25
C VAL A 58 -17.86 -14.66 1.07
N MET A 59 -16.91 -14.90 1.97
CA MET A 59 -16.06 -16.09 1.94
C MET A 59 -16.88 -17.38 2.01
N LEU A 60 -17.86 -17.46 2.91
CA LEU A 60 -18.74 -18.63 3.02
C LEU A 60 -19.58 -18.83 1.75
N CYS A 61 -20.09 -17.76 1.15
CA CYS A 61 -20.81 -17.81 -0.12
C CYS A 61 -19.92 -18.34 -1.26
N GLU A 62 -18.68 -17.85 -1.40
CA GLU A 62 -17.74 -18.30 -2.42
C GLU A 62 -17.38 -19.78 -2.26
N LEU A 63 -17.09 -20.21 -1.02
CA LEU A 63 -16.79 -21.61 -0.72
C LEU A 63 -18.00 -22.52 -0.95
N ALA A 64 -19.21 -22.09 -0.58
CA ALA A 64 -20.43 -22.84 -0.83
C ALA A 64 -20.73 -22.97 -2.33
N LEU A 65 -20.60 -21.87 -3.08
CA LEU A 65 -20.79 -21.84 -4.53
C LEU A 65 -19.78 -22.77 -5.25
N GLY A 66 -18.50 -22.70 -4.88
CA GLY A 66 -17.46 -23.57 -5.42
C GLY A 66 -17.73 -25.04 -5.11
N ARG A 67 -18.11 -25.36 -3.87
CA ARG A 67 -18.41 -26.74 -3.45
C ARG A 67 -19.65 -27.32 -4.14
N HIS A 68 -20.69 -26.51 -4.32
CA HIS A 68 -21.92 -26.94 -4.98
C HIS A 68 -21.73 -27.16 -6.49
N THR A 69 -20.98 -26.27 -7.15
CA THR A 69 -20.84 -26.29 -8.61
C THR A 69 -19.69 -27.14 -9.11
N GLN A 70 -18.63 -27.32 -8.30
CA GLN A 70 -17.39 -27.99 -8.70
C GLN A 70 -16.83 -27.46 -10.03
N ARG A 71 -16.96 -26.15 -10.27
CA ARG A 71 -16.57 -25.47 -11.52
C ARG A 71 -15.57 -24.35 -11.26
N ASN A 72 -14.95 -23.84 -12.32
CA ASN A 72 -14.14 -22.62 -12.24
C ASN A 72 -15.05 -21.41 -11.94
N PRO A 73 -14.52 -20.25 -11.50
CA PRO A 73 -15.36 -19.11 -11.07
C PRO A 73 -16.42 -18.71 -12.10
N VAL A 74 -16.03 -18.54 -13.38
CA VAL A 74 -16.95 -18.21 -14.47
C VAL A 74 -18.02 -19.29 -14.68
N GLY A 75 -17.61 -20.56 -14.72
CA GLY A 75 -18.51 -21.70 -14.91
C GLY A 75 -19.41 -21.99 -13.71
N ALA A 76 -19.00 -21.60 -12.50
CA ALA A 76 -19.81 -21.70 -11.28
C ALA A 76 -21.01 -20.75 -11.36
N PHE A 77 -20.78 -19.49 -11.74
CA PHE A 77 -21.87 -18.54 -12.00
C PHE A 77 -22.74 -19.00 -13.17
N GLN A 78 -22.17 -19.53 -14.26
CA GLN A 78 -22.96 -20.10 -15.36
C GLN A 78 -23.84 -21.29 -14.95
N ALA A 79 -23.42 -22.08 -13.95
CA ALA A 79 -24.15 -23.26 -13.51
C ALA A 79 -25.36 -22.93 -12.62
N VAL A 80 -25.23 -21.87 -11.80
CA VAL A 80 -26.24 -21.49 -10.81
C VAL A 80 -27.16 -20.40 -11.33
N CYS A 81 -26.71 -19.60 -12.31
CA CYS A 81 -27.52 -18.49 -12.79
C CYS A 81 -28.61 -18.92 -13.77
N PRO A 82 -29.84 -18.40 -13.61
CA PRO A 82 -30.88 -18.57 -14.61
C PRO A 82 -30.49 -17.89 -15.92
N LYS A 83 -30.99 -18.41 -17.06
CA LYS A 83 -30.69 -17.86 -18.40
C LYS A 83 -31.04 -16.38 -18.56
N SER A 84 -31.93 -15.84 -17.72
CA SER A 84 -32.29 -14.42 -17.65
C SER A 84 -32.57 -14.05 -16.19
N SER A 85 -31.91 -13.00 -15.70
CA SER A 85 -32.07 -12.49 -14.33
C SER A 85 -32.55 -11.05 -14.39
N THR A 86 -33.74 -10.79 -13.88
CA THR A 86 -34.32 -9.44 -13.81
C THR A 86 -33.41 -8.48 -13.05
N VAL A 87 -32.78 -8.94 -11.97
CA VAL A 87 -31.87 -8.12 -11.15
C VAL A 87 -30.61 -7.73 -11.93
N ALA A 88 -30.02 -8.67 -12.66
CA ALA A 88 -28.82 -8.38 -13.47
C ALA A 88 -29.15 -7.40 -14.60
N HIS A 89 -30.31 -7.54 -15.24
CA HIS A 89 -30.77 -6.60 -16.27
C HIS A 89 -31.09 -5.22 -15.70
N LEU A 90 -31.67 -5.14 -14.48
CA LEU A 90 -31.91 -3.87 -13.80
C LEU A 90 -30.59 -3.15 -13.47
N ILE A 91 -29.59 -3.87 -12.95
CA ILE A 91 -28.26 -3.32 -12.67
C ILE A 91 -27.59 -2.86 -13.97
N GLY A 92 -27.55 -3.73 -14.99
CA GLY A 92 -26.97 -3.40 -16.29
C GLY A 92 -27.65 -2.19 -16.94
N GLY A 93 -28.99 -2.16 -16.94
CA GLY A 93 -29.78 -1.05 -17.44
C GLY A 93 -29.54 0.25 -16.67
N GLY A 94 -29.42 0.19 -15.35
CA GLY A 94 -29.07 1.34 -14.51
C GLY A 94 -27.68 1.91 -14.83
N ILE A 95 -26.69 1.05 -15.10
CA ILE A 95 -25.35 1.46 -15.51
C ILE A 95 -25.38 2.11 -16.90
N VAL A 96 -26.14 1.55 -17.85
CA VAL A 96 -26.33 2.15 -19.18
C VAL A 96 -27.01 3.52 -19.09
N LEU A 97 -28.01 3.65 -18.22
CA LEU A 97 -28.67 4.93 -17.97
C LEU A 97 -27.69 5.94 -17.36
N ASN A 98 -26.86 5.53 -16.40
CA ASN A 98 -25.80 6.38 -15.85
C ASN A 98 -24.78 6.81 -16.93
N ALA A 99 -24.42 5.90 -17.83
CA ALA A 99 -23.54 6.21 -18.95
C ALA A 99 -24.15 7.29 -19.87
N PHE A 100 -25.45 7.22 -20.15
CA PHE A 100 -26.17 8.24 -20.91
C PHE A 100 -26.06 9.63 -20.24
N PHE A 101 -26.28 9.71 -18.92
CA PHE A 101 -26.09 10.95 -18.18
C PHE A 101 -24.65 11.48 -18.27
N LEU A 102 -23.64 10.61 -18.14
CA LEU A 102 -22.23 11.02 -18.24
C LEU A 102 -21.87 11.61 -19.61
N PHE A 103 -22.50 11.14 -20.69
CA PHE A 103 -22.34 11.75 -22.01
C PHE A 103 -22.93 13.16 -22.07
N CYS A 104 -24.10 13.38 -21.47
CA CYS A 104 -24.72 14.71 -21.42
C CYS A 104 -23.86 15.73 -20.65
N PHE A 105 -23.12 15.30 -19.63
CA PHE A 105 -22.19 16.16 -18.86
C PHE A 105 -20.79 16.29 -19.49
N GLY A 106 -20.59 15.81 -20.72
CA GLY A 106 -19.30 15.94 -21.42
C GLY A 106 -18.19 15.03 -20.90
N ARG A 107 -18.48 14.04 -20.05
CA ARG A 107 -17.50 13.05 -19.56
C ARG A 107 -17.44 11.83 -20.47
N TRP A 108 -17.08 12.04 -21.73
CA TRP A 108 -17.12 11.03 -22.80
C TRP A 108 -16.36 9.74 -22.48
N GLN A 109 -15.19 9.84 -21.86
CA GLN A 109 -14.37 8.66 -21.51
C GLN A 109 -15.05 7.77 -20.46
N ALA A 110 -15.60 8.39 -19.40
CA ALA A 110 -16.31 7.67 -18.35
C ALA A 110 -17.65 7.11 -18.85
N GLY A 111 -18.35 7.85 -19.71
CA GLY A 111 -19.58 7.40 -20.36
C GLY A 111 -19.35 6.17 -21.24
N LEU A 112 -18.30 6.16 -22.07
CA LEU A 112 -17.95 4.99 -22.90
C LEU A 112 -17.66 3.74 -22.07
N LEU A 113 -16.87 3.89 -21.00
CA LEU A 113 -16.55 2.79 -20.10
C LEU A 113 -17.80 2.26 -19.39
N ALA A 114 -18.61 3.14 -18.82
CA ALA A 114 -19.84 2.77 -18.15
C ALA A 114 -20.82 2.08 -19.12
N LEU A 115 -20.94 2.58 -20.36
CA LEU A 115 -21.78 1.97 -21.38
C LEU A 115 -21.32 0.55 -21.73
N ALA A 116 -20.02 0.36 -21.94
CA ALA A 116 -19.45 -0.96 -22.23
C ALA A 116 -19.69 -1.95 -21.09
N VAL A 117 -19.46 -1.53 -19.83
CA VAL A 117 -19.72 -2.34 -18.64
C VAL A 117 -21.21 -2.66 -18.50
N GLY A 118 -22.09 -1.67 -18.66
CA GLY A 118 -23.53 -1.84 -18.54
C GLY A 118 -24.08 -2.82 -19.59
N ILE A 119 -23.64 -2.72 -20.85
CA ILE A 119 -23.99 -3.66 -21.92
C ILE A 119 -23.47 -5.08 -21.60
N LEU A 120 -22.25 -5.19 -21.05
CA LEU A 120 -21.67 -6.47 -20.66
C LEU A 120 -22.50 -7.17 -19.57
N VAL A 121 -22.87 -6.44 -18.52
CA VAL A 121 -23.76 -6.95 -17.46
C VAL A 121 -25.12 -7.34 -18.01
N PHE A 122 -25.68 -6.52 -18.91
CA PHE A 122 -26.98 -6.80 -19.52
C PHE A 122 -26.96 -8.06 -20.39
N ARG A 123 -25.85 -8.35 -21.08
CA ARG A 123 -25.76 -9.46 -22.04
C ARG A 123 -25.34 -10.79 -21.40
N ILE A 124 -24.43 -10.76 -20.42
CA ILE A 124 -23.82 -11.97 -19.84
C ILE A 124 -24.27 -12.20 -18.38
N GLY A 125 -25.00 -11.24 -17.80
CA GLY A 125 -25.57 -11.36 -16.46
C GLY A 125 -24.52 -11.54 -15.36
N TRP A 126 -24.81 -12.42 -14.40
CA TRP A 126 -23.95 -12.68 -13.24
C TRP A 126 -22.63 -13.38 -13.56
N VAL A 127 -22.47 -13.93 -14.77
CA VAL A 127 -21.20 -14.50 -15.23
C VAL A 127 -20.09 -13.44 -15.23
N VAL A 128 -20.45 -12.16 -15.38
CA VAL A 128 -19.52 -11.03 -15.28
C VAL A 128 -18.81 -11.00 -13.93
N VAL A 129 -19.48 -11.35 -12.82
CA VAL A 129 -18.85 -11.38 -11.48
C VAL A 129 -17.72 -12.40 -11.45
N GLY A 130 -17.95 -13.61 -12.00
CA GLY A 130 -16.91 -14.63 -12.13
C GLY A 130 -15.76 -14.21 -13.02
N ALA A 131 -16.05 -13.53 -14.14
CA ALA A 131 -15.02 -13.02 -15.06
C ALA A 131 -14.18 -11.91 -14.43
N MET A 132 -14.81 -11.01 -13.68
CA MET A 132 -14.14 -9.96 -12.91
C MET A 132 -13.23 -10.54 -11.84
N GLY A 133 -13.65 -11.60 -11.14
CA GLY A 133 -12.79 -12.28 -10.16
C GLY A 133 -11.52 -12.85 -10.79
N VAL A 134 -11.63 -13.48 -11.97
CA VAL A 134 -10.46 -13.98 -12.71
C VAL A 134 -9.54 -12.83 -13.14
N LEU A 135 -10.10 -11.76 -13.71
CA LEU A 135 -9.33 -10.60 -14.14
C LEU A 135 -8.62 -9.92 -12.95
N ALA A 136 -9.33 -9.76 -11.82
CA ALA A 136 -8.76 -9.22 -10.60
C ALA A 136 -7.58 -10.08 -10.12
N GLY A 137 -7.70 -11.40 -10.15
CA GLY A 137 -6.60 -12.32 -9.84
C GLY A 137 -5.36 -12.08 -10.70
N PHE A 138 -5.51 -11.91 -12.02
CA PHE A 138 -4.40 -11.61 -12.93
C PHE A 138 -3.74 -10.26 -12.64
N VAL A 139 -4.55 -9.23 -12.46
CA VAL A 139 -4.06 -7.88 -12.17
C VAL A 139 -3.33 -7.86 -10.83
N ILE A 140 -3.89 -8.49 -9.80
CA ILE A 140 -3.28 -8.59 -8.47
C ILE A 140 -1.95 -9.33 -8.55
N LEU A 141 -1.90 -10.45 -9.27
CA LEU A 141 -0.69 -11.25 -9.42
C LEU A 141 0.47 -10.46 -10.05
N SER A 142 0.17 -9.61 -11.04
CA SER A 142 1.19 -8.82 -11.75
C SER A 142 2.06 -7.96 -10.82
N PHE A 143 1.46 -7.29 -9.83
CA PHE A 143 2.22 -6.49 -8.87
C PHE A 143 2.65 -7.30 -7.65
N TYR A 144 1.90 -8.32 -7.24
CA TYR A 144 2.29 -9.20 -6.13
C TYR A 144 3.59 -9.95 -6.42
N SER A 145 3.84 -10.34 -7.67
CA SER A 145 5.12 -10.95 -8.07
C SER A 145 6.31 -10.01 -7.88
N VAL A 146 6.13 -8.70 -8.09
CA VAL A 146 7.18 -7.70 -7.87
C VAL A 146 7.53 -7.58 -6.38
N VAL A 147 6.51 -7.44 -5.53
CA VAL A 147 6.71 -7.34 -4.06
C VAL A 147 7.28 -8.65 -3.50
N GLY A 148 6.84 -9.80 -4.02
CA GLY A 148 7.42 -11.11 -3.68
C GLY A 148 8.89 -11.21 -4.08
N GLY A 149 9.26 -10.65 -5.24
CA GLY A 149 10.64 -10.57 -5.70
C GLY A 149 11.54 -9.77 -4.74
N TRP A 150 11.08 -8.63 -4.26
CA TRP A 150 11.80 -7.86 -3.23
C TRP A 150 11.98 -8.65 -1.94
N THR A 151 10.92 -9.32 -1.49
CA THR A 151 10.96 -10.15 -0.28
C THR A 151 12.00 -11.26 -0.40
N MET A 152 12.08 -11.92 -1.56
CA MET A 152 13.09 -12.95 -1.83
C MET A 152 14.51 -12.37 -1.87
N GLY A 153 14.69 -11.19 -2.48
CA GLY A 153 15.97 -10.48 -2.48
C GLY A 153 16.48 -10.20 -1.07
N TYR A 154 15.63 -9.58 -0.24
CA TYR A 154 15.97 -9.31 1.16
C TYR A 154 16.22 -10.58 1.98
N MET A 155 15.51 -11.68 1.69
CA MET A 155 15.74 -12.96 2.36
C MET A 155 17.12 -13.53 2.04
N LEU A 156 17.56 -13.45 0.77
CA LEU A 156 18.87 -13.91 0.35
C LEU A 156 19.99 -13.03 0.93
N GLU A 157 19.80 -11.71 0.94
CA GLU A 157 20.76 -10.77 1.54
C GLU A 157 20.87 -10.95 3.06
N ALA A 158 19.75 -11.17 3.74
CA ALA A 158 19.75 -11.48 5.17
C ALA A 158 20.46 -12.82 5.46
N ALA A 159 20.37 -13.79 4.55
CA ALA A 159 21.05 -15.07 4.69
C ALA A 159 22.57 -14.98 4.39
N THR A 160 23.01 -14.07 3.51
CA THR A 160 24.43 -13.89 3.16
C THR A 160 25.15 -12.88 4.07
N LEU A 161 24.45 -12.19 4.98
CA LEU A 161 24.99 -11.13 5.84
C LEU A 161 25.71 -10.02 5.05
N GLN A 162 25.42 -9.87 3.76
CA GLN A 162 25.99 -8.82 2.90
C GLN A 162 25.13 -7.56 3.01
N SER A 163 25.19 -6.86 4.14
CA SER A 163 24.39 -5.65 4.38
C SER A 163 25.01 -4.34 3.88
N GLU A 164 26.10 -4.38 3.10
CA GLU A 164 26.90 -3.17 2.82
C GLU A 164 27.03 -2.75 1.36
N THR A 165 26.43 -3.43 0.38
CA THR A 165 26.58 -3.03 -1.03
C THR A 165 25.29 -3.07 -1.82
N MET A 166 24.52 -1.98 -1.76
CA MET A 166 23.52 -1.65 -2.77
C MET A 166 23.95 -0.37 -3.51
N PRO A 167 24.44 -0.48 -4.76
CA PRO A 167 24.55 0.66 -5.66
C PRO A 167 23.17 0.99 -6.25
N ASP A 168 22.67 2.16 -5.87
CA ASP A 168 21.85 3.07 -6.68
C ASP A 168 20.69 2.44 -7.49
N LYS A 169 19.59 2.03 -6.81
CA LYS A 169 18.20 2.09 -7.32
C LYS A 169 17.18 2.32 -6.20
N GLN A 170 16.96 3.60 -5.91
CA GLN A 170 15.65 4.24 -5.69
C GLN A 170 14.71 3.70 -4.59
N THR A 171 14.72 4.44 -3.47
CA THR A 171 13.58 5.18 -2.85
C THR A 171 12.89 4.63 -1.58
N PRO A 172 12.59 3.34 -1.38
CA PRO A 172 12.01 2.88 -0.10
C PRO A 172 13.01 2.83 1.05
N GLN A 173 14.29 2.53 0.76
CA GLN A 173 15.31 2.36 1.79
C GLN A 173 15.81 3.69 2.36
N VAL A 174 15.81 4.77 1.59
CA VAL A 174 16.15 6.10 2.09
C VAL A 174 15.06 6.62 3.02
N ILE A 175 13.78 6.41 2.68
CA ILE A 175 12.66 6.81 3.55
C ILE A 175 12.63 5.93 4.81
N ALA A 176 12.78 4.61 4.68
CA ALA A 176 12.85 3.73 5.85
C ALA A 176 14.08 4.04 6.73
N LYS A 177 15.23 4.38 6.15
CA LYS A 177 16.44 4.76 6.90
C LYS A 177 16.41 6.22 7.39
N VAL A 178 15.48 7.06 6.94
CA VAL A 178 15.27 8.42 7.47
C VAL A 178 14.14 8.44 8.51
N VAL A 179 13.14 7.56 8.37
CA VAL A 179 11.98 7.45 9.28
C VAL A 179 12.25 6.48 10.44
N LEU A 180 13.00 5.39 10.23
CA LEU A 180 13.34 4.41 11.28
C LEU A 180 14.65 4.72 11.99
N THR A 181 15.49 5.59 11.43
CA THR A 181 16.60 6.14 12.20
C THR A 181 16.02 7.30 12.99
N GLU A 182 15.50 7.00 14.20
CA GLU A 182 15.81 7.93 15.27
C GLU A 182 17.32 8.09 15.22
N VAL A 183 17.81 9.21 14.68
CA VAL A 183 19.22 9.54 14.73
C VAL A 183 19.53 9.59 16.21
N GLN A 184 20.04 8.47 16.74
CA GLN A 184 20.70 8.42 18.02
C GLN A 184 21.91 9.34 17.87
N VAL A 185 21.67 10.63 18.11
CA VAL A 185 22.71 11.51 18.57
C VAL A 185 23.35 10.76 19.73
N PRO A 186 24.68 10.64 19.80
CA PRO A 186 25.34 10.16 21.01
C PRO A 186 24.99 11.15 22.13
N SER A 187 23.84 10.91 22.76
CA SER A 187 23.18 11.84 23.68
C SER A 187 23.89 11.86 25.03
N GLU A 188 24.74 10.87 25.31
CA GLU A 188 25.46 10.79 26.58
C GLU A 188 26.50 11.90 26.71
N GLY A 189 27.29 12.18 25.66
CA GLY A 189 28.32 13.24 25.70
C GLY A 189 27.74 14.65 25.69
N LEU A 190 26.77 14.93 24.80
CA LEU A 190 26.17 16.26 24.69
C LEU A 190 25.23 16.58 25.86
N ALA A 191 24.55 15.57 26.44
CA ALA A 191 23.75 15.78 27.65
C ALA A 191 24.62 15.99 28.90
N GLU A 192 25.80 15.38 28.98
CA GLU A 192 26.78 15.70 30.04
C GLU A 192 27.32 17.13 29.89
N GLU A 193 27.62 17.56 28.67
CA GLU A 193 28.13 18.91 28.40
C GLU A 193 27.08 20.00 28.69
N LEU A 194 25.80 19.74 28.37
CA LEU A 194 24.68 20.64 28.67
C LEU A 194 24.28 20.65 30.15
N LYS A 195 24.53 19.56 30.90
CA LYS A 195 24.37 19.52 32.37
C LYS A 195 25.41 20.37 33.10
N GLY A 196 26.54 20.65 32.47
CA GLY A 196 27.58 21.55 33.00
C GLY A 196 27.25 23.05 32.83
N GLN A 197 26.15 23.40 32.17
CA GLN A 197 25.71 24.77 31.93
C GLN A 197 24.48 25.09 32.80
N ASP A 198 24.39 26.29 33.38
CA ASP A 198 23.24 26.80 34.16
C ASP A 198 22.03 27.09 33.24
N LEU A 199 21.53 26.07 32.55
CA LEU A 199 20.35 26.11 31.68
C LEU A 199 19.18 25.40 32.36
N SER A 200 17.95 25.89 32.15
CA SER A 200 16.76 25.19 32.66
C SER A 200 16.53 23.87 31.93
N GLU A 201 15.85 22.90 32.57
CA GLU A 201 15.55 21.60 31.93
C GLU A 201 14.80 21.72 30.60
N ALA A 202 14.00 22.78 30.44
CA ALA A 202 13.29 23.05 29.20
C ALA A 202 14.26 23.45 28.07
N GLU A 203 15.22 24.32 28.37
CA GLU A 203 16.25 24.77 27.43
C GLU A 203 17.21 23.65 27.05
N GLN A 204 17.56 22.77 28.00
CA GLN A 204 18.38 21.59 27.72
C GLN A 204 17.68 20.63 26.74
N LYS A 205 16.37 20.38 26.93
CA LYS A 205 15.57 19.54 26.01
C LYS A 205 15.43 20.16 24.63
N GLU A 206 15.27 21.49 24.55
CA GLU A 206 15.19 22.21 23.28
C GLU A 206 16.52 22.15 22.52
N GLN A 207 17.65 22.39 23.20
CA GLN A 207 19.00 22.29 22.63
C GLN A 207 19.29 20.87 22.10
N LEU A 208 18.90 19.83 22.85
CA LEU A 208 19.07 18.44 22.43
C LEU A 208 18.22 18.10 21.20
N THR A 209 16.99 18.62 21.14
CA THR A 209 16.08 18.46 19.99
C THR A 209 16.63 19.15 18.75
N ILE A 210 17.19 20.35 18.90
CA ILE A 210 17.81 21.12 17.81
C ILE A 210 19.07 20.40 17.30
N ALA A 211 19.90 19.87 18.19
CA ALA A 211 21.08 19.09 17.82
C ALA A 211 20.70 17.81 17.05
N GLY A 212 19.66 17.10 17.47
CA GLY A 212 19.14 15.92 16.76
C GLY A 212 18.61 16.24 15.37
N ARG A 213 17.86 17.34 15.22
CA ARG A 213 17.40 17.80 13.90
C ARG A 213 18.55 18.19 12.99
N ARG A 214 19.60 18.84 13.52
CA ARG A 214 20.81 19.21 12.75
C ARG A 214 21.59 17.99 12.27
N ALA A 215 21.73 16.96 13.10
CA ALA A 215 22.40 15.71 12.73
C ALA A 215 21.62 14.95 11.64
N ALA A 216 20.29 14.86 11.77
CA ALA A 216 19.43 14.23 10.77
C ALA A 216 19.48 14.95 9.40
N LEU A 217 19.50 16.28 9.41
CA LEU A 217 19.60 17.08 8.18
C LEU A 217 20.98 17.02 7.53
N ALA A 218 22.06 16.94 8.32
CA ALA A 218 23.41 16.73 7.79
C ALA A 218 23.55 15.35 7.12
N TYR A 219 22.95 14.32 7.73
CA TYR A 219 22.91 12.97 7.16
C TYR A 219 22.08 12.91 5.88
N LEU A 220 20.94 13.61 5.83
CA LEU A 220 20.12 13.77 4.62
C LEU A 220 20.87 14.48 3.49
N ALA A 221 21.64 15.52 3.81
CA ALA A 221 22.44 16.27 2.82
C ALA A 221 23.56 15.40 2.21
N ASP A 222 24.21 14.58 3.04
CA ASP A 222 25.24 13.63 2.61
C ASP A 222 24.63 12.46 1.81
N ALA A 223 23.51 11.90 2.27
CA ALA A 223 22.78 10.82 1.60
C ALA A 223 22.24 11.21 0.21
N LEU A 224 21.89 12.48 0.00
CA LEU A 224 21.45 12.99 -1.30
C LEU A 224 22.60 13.35 -2.26
N SER A 225 23.86 13.09 -1.89
CA SER A 225 25.04 13.44 -2.69
C SER A 225 25.05 14.91 -3.13
N LEU A 226 24.44 15.80 -2.34
CA LEU A 226 24.41 17.23 -2.62
C LEU A 226 25.78 17.81 -2.28
N SER A 227 26.70 17.72 -3.24
CA SER A 227 28.03 18.33 -3.21
C SER A 227 27.92 19.86 -3.21
N GLY A 228 27.53 20.43 -2.06
CA GLY A 228 27.25 21.85 -1.97
C GLY A 228 26.56 22.29 -0.68
N ALA A 229 27.01 21.78 0.47
CA ALA A 229 26.69 22.39 1.75
C ALA A 229 27.14 23.88 1.70
N PRO A 230 26.25 24.86 1.98
CA PRO A 230 26.62 26.27 1.91
C PRO A 230 27.69 26.59 2.97
N LYS A 231 28.81 27.18 2.54
CA LYS A 231 29.87 27.64 3.46
C LYS A 231 29.28 28.65 4.45
N GLY A 232 29.48 28.45 5.76
CA GLY A 232 29.03 29.36 6.83
C GLY A 232 27.79 28.93 7.63
N TRP A 233 27.29 27.71 7.43
CA TRP A 233 26.09 27.17 8.10
C TRP A 233 26.20 26.98 9.62
N GLU A 234 27.42 26.91 10.18
CA GLU A 234 27.68 26.76 11.62
C GLU A 234 27.16 27.94 12.47
N LYS A 235 26.92 29.11 11.84
CA LYS A 235 26.56 30.35 12.52
C LYS A 235 25.13 30.84 12.20
N MET A 236 24.34 30.06 11.46
CA MET A 236 22.95 30.43 11.13
C MET A 236 22.00 30.11 12.28
N GLU A 237 21.07 31.02 12.55
CA GLU A 237 19.95 30.73 13.45
C GLU A 237 19.06 29.62 12.86
N ALA A 238 18.49 28.78 13.73
CA ALA A 238 17.78 27.56 13.35
C ALA A 238 16.66 27.81 12.32
N LYS A 239 15.96 28.93 12.43
CA LYS A 239 14.84 29.31 11.57
C LYS A 239 15.28 29.73 10.16
N GLU A 240 16.41 30.44 10.06
CA GLU A 240 16.99 30.82 8.77
C GLU A 240 17.55 29.59 8.04
N PHE A 241 18.15 28.67 8.80
CA PHE A 241 18.67 27.42 8.27
C PHE A 241 17.55 26.50 7.75
N GLU A 242 16.47 26.35 8.50
CA GLU A 242 15.30 25.55 8.10
C GLU A 242 14.68 26.09 6.82
N THR A 243 14.53 27.42 6.73
CA THR A 243 13.99 28.09 5.54
C THR A 243 14.93 27.91 4.32
N ALA A 244 16.24 28.04 4.52
CA ALA A 244 17.22 27.87 3.44
C ALA A 244 17.34 26.41 2.95
N ALA A 245 17.30 25.44 3.87
CA ALA A 245 17.35 24.01 3.55
C ALA A 245 16.08 23.57 2.83
N VAL A 246 14.90 23.92 3.33
CA VAL A 246 13.61 23.65 2.68
C VAL A 246 13.56 24.29 1.30
N THR A 247 14.00 25.55 1.15
CA THR A 247 14.02 26.24 -0.15
C THR A 247 14.95 25.55 -1.16
N LYS A 248 16.12 25.07 -0.71
CA LYS A 248 17.08 24.40 -1.59
C LYS A 248 16.65 22.97 -1.96
N ILE A 249 15.99 22.27 -1.04
CA ILE A 249 15.34 20.97 -1.29
C ILE A 249 14.16 21.16 -2.27
N MET A 250 13.33 22.18 -2.08
CA MET A 250 12.20 22.52 -2.95
C MET A 250 12.62 22.93 -4.37
N THR A 251 13.83 23.45 -4.55
CA THR A 251 14.34 23.90 -5.86
C THR A 251 15.14 22.83 -6.61
N LEU A 252 15.74 21.88 -5.90
CA LEU A 252 16.52 20.79 -6.50
C LEU A 252 15.76 19.46 -6.62
N ALA A 253 14.70 19.27 -5.83
CA ALA A 253 13.89 18.06 -5.91
C ALA A 253 12.97 18.14 -7.15
N PRO A 254 12.90 17.09 -7.99
CA PRO A 254 11.94 17.04 -9.09
C PRO A 254 10.51 17.11 -8.52
N LYS A 255 9.63 17.87 -9.20
CA LYS A 255 8.23 18.15 -8.76
C LYS A 255 7.48 16.94 -8.17
N VAL A 256 7.73 15.75 -8.70
CA VAL A 256 7.12 14.48 -8.24
C VAL A 256 7.41 14.19 -6.76
N VAL A 257 8.62 14.49 -6.27
CA VAL A 257 9.02 14.22 -4.87
C VAL A 257 8.41 15.25 -3.91
N LEU A 258 8.13 16.46 -4.39
CA LEU A 258 7.51 17.54 -3.63
C LEU A 258 6.00 17.36 -3.47
N ASP A 259 5.33 16.90 -4.52
CA ASP A 259 3.89 16.62 -4.47
C ASP A 259 3.58 15.47 -3.50
N ASP A 260 4.46 14.47 -3.40
CA ASP A 260 4.34 13.35 -2.45
C ASP A 260 4.67 13.75 -0.99
N ALA A 261 5.52 14.77 -0.78
CA ALA A 261 5.90 15.23 0.55
C ALA A 261 4.90 16.24 1.16
N VAL A 262 4.20 17.02 0.34
CA VAL A 262 3.16 17.99 0.78
C VAL A 262 1.80 17.30 0.99
N ALA A 263 1.64 16.07 0.48
CA ALA A 263 0.44 15.25 0.66
C ALA A 263 0.42 14.41 1.96
N LEU A 264 1.49 14.46 2.77
CA LEU A 264 1.60 13.85 4.11
C LEU A 264 1.51 14.93 5.19
#